data_AF-A0A7S1SG62-F1
#
_entry.id   AF-A0A7S1SG62-F1
#
_cell.length_a   1.000
_cell.length_b   1.000
_cell.length_c   1.000
_cell.angle_alpha   90.00
_cell.angle_beta   90.00
_cell.angle_gamma   90.00
#
_symmetry.space_group_name_H-M   'P 1'
#
loop_
_entity.id
_entity.type
_entity.pdbx_description
1 polymer ?
#
loop_
_entity_poly.entity_id
_entity_poly.type
_entity_poly.pdbx_seq_one_letter_code
_entity_poly.pdbx_strand_id
1 'polypeptide(L)'
;DVPVGSVGVPAQSEVVLCGRIVCEGLEGRLNERSLLLEGSRASTGSHARVMLNVAECKQVSVFPGQIVGVLGRSGMSGSSFHARELLAGLPPPPVISPAGDGTLHMMVMSGPYCLRDGLDYTPLEQSLKHAAKEQPQVLVLLGPFVDTANLK
;
A
#
# COMPACT_ATOMS: atom_id res chain seq x y z
N ASP A 1 -6.54 25.51 -12.85
CA ASP A 1 -5.44 24.53 -12.70
C ASP A 1 -4.59 24.88 -11.50
N VAL A 2 -4.36 23.91 -10.61
CA VAL A 2 -3.46 24.07 -9.46
C VAL A 2 -2.04 23.70 -9.91
N PRO A 3 -1.02 24.55 -9.67
CA PRO A 3 0.34 24.26 -10.11
C PRO A 3 0.97 23.09 -9.34
N VAL A 4 1.87 22.36 -10.01
CA VAL A 4 2.72 21.34 -9.36
C VAL A 4 3.86 22.04 -8.62
N GLY A 5 4.00 21.75 -7.34
CA GLY A 5 5.07 22.27 -6.49
C GLY A 5 6.21 21.28 -6.28
N SER A 6 7.25 21.73 -5.58
CA SER A 6 8.36 20.88 -5.13
C SER A 6 8.36 20.76 -3.62
N VAL A 7 8.55 19.55 -3.11
CA VAL A 7 8.63 19.29 -1.66
C VAL A 7 9.80 20.09 -1.08
N GLY A 8 9.57 20.75 0.06
CA GLY A 8 10.55 21.61 0.72
C GLY A 8 10.62 23.05 0.18
N VAL A 9 9.86 23.38 -0.87
CA VAL A 9 9.84 24.73 -1.45
C VAL A 9 8.57 25.47 -0.98
N PRO A 10 8.68 26.67 -0.38
CA PRO A 10 7.53 27.46 0.01
C PRO A 10 6.74 27.93 -1.22
N ALA A 11 5.42 28.05 -1.06
CA ALA A 11 4.51 28.49 -2.11
C ALA A 11 3.44 29.42 -1.51
N GLN A 12 3.07 30.47 -2.25
CA GLN A 12 2.08 31.45 -1.80
C GLN A 12 0.63 31.04 -2.11
N SER A 13 0.44 30.11 -3.05
CA SER A 13 -0.85 29.55 -3.44
C SER A 13 -0.93 28.06 -3.09
N GLU A 14 -2.10 27.46 -3.25
CA GLU A 14 -2.20 25.99 -3.24
C GLU A 14 -1.33 25.40 -4.35
N VAL A 15 -0.70 24.27 -4.05
CA VAL A 15 0.12 23.49 -4.97
C VAL A 15 -0.21 22.01 -4.80
N VAL A 16 0.05 21.22 -5.85
CA VAL A 16 0.07 19.76 -5.76
C VAL A 16 1.50 19.29 -5.58
N LEU A 17 1.76 18.56 -4.50
CA LEU A 17 3.03 17.87 -4.28
C LEU A 17 2.87 16.38 -4.57
N CYS A 18 3.92 15.75 -5.08
CA CYS A 18 4.01 14.31 -5.21
C CYS A 18 5.21 13.82 -4.40
N GLY A 19 5.00 12.78 -3.59
CA GLY A 19 6.03 12.25 -2.73
C GLY A 19 5.67 10.93 -2.08
N ARG A 20 6.60 10.44 -1.27
CA ARG A 20 6.49 9.20 -0.52
C ARG A 20 6.12 9.50 0.94
N ILE A 21 5.15 8.79 1.47
CA ILE A 21 4.81 8.85 2.90
C ILE A 21 5.94 8.21 3.69
N VAL A 22 6.46 8.96 4.66
CA VAL A 22 7.47 8.52 5.62
C VAL A 22 6.93 8.71 7.03
N CYS A 23 7.30 7.81 7.93
CA CYS A 23 6.96 7.90 9.36
C CYS A 23 8.25 8.12 10.16
N GLU A 24 8.33 9.21 10.92
CA GLU A 24 9.37 9.41 11.93
C GLU A 24 8.76 9.27 13.33
N GLY A 25 8.62 8.03 13.78
CA GLY A 25 8.16 7.70 15.13
C GLY A 25 9.07 6.64 15.75
N LEU A 26 9.37 6.77 17.05
CA LEU A 26 10.25 5.85 17.80
C LEU A 26 9.74 4.40 17.78
N GLU A 27 8.44 4.19 17.60
CA GLU A 27 7.79 2.86 17.59
C GLU A 27 7.40 2.37 16.20
N GLY A 28 7.72 3.10 15.13
CA GLY A 28 7.37 2.73 13.75
C GLY A 28 5.86 2.72 13.43
N ARG A 29 5.00 3.05 14.40
CA ARG A 29 3.55 3.20 14.21
C ARG A 29 3.23 4.57 13.63
N LEU A 30 2.55 4.57 12.50
CA LEU A 30 2.06 5.77 11.84
C LEU A 30 1.03 6.47 12.73
N ASN A 31 1.21 7.76 12.96
CA ASN A 31 0.19 8.62 13.54
C ASN A 31 0.17 9.97 12.80
N GLU A 32 -0.93 10.70 12.90
CA GLU A 32 -1.11 11.96 12.15
C GLU A 32 -0.05 13.03 12.45
N ARG A 33 0.65 12.91 13.59
CA ARG A 33 1.72 13.83 14.02
C ARG A 33 3.11 13.41 13.53
N SER A 34 3.28 12.18 13.06
CA SER A 34 4.56 11.64 12.59
C SER A 34 4.63 11.48 11.06
N LEU A 35 3.65 12.03 10.33
CA LEU A 35 3.60 11.98 8.88
C LEU A 35 4.58 12.97 8.24
N LEU A 36 5.43 12.44 7.37
CA LEU A 36 6.32 13.21 6.51
C LEU A 36 6.02 12.89 5.05
N LEU A 37 6.17 13.90 4.20
CA LEU A 37 6.17 13.74 2.75
C LEU A 37 7.60 13.91 2.25
N GLU A 38 8.15 12.86 1.65
CA GLU A 38 9.47 12.86 1.03
C GLU A 38 9.38 13.07 -0.47
N GLY A 39 10.08 14.07 -0.99
CA GLY A 39 10.15 14.38 -2.42
C GLY A 39 11.11 13.48 -3.19
N SER A 40 10.89 13.38 -4.50
CA SER A 40 11.82 12.68 -5.40
C SER A 40 13.16 13.42 -5.54
N ARG A 41 14.26 12.66 -5.71
CA ARG A 41 15.58 13.23 -6.00
C ARG A 41 15.60 14.08 -7.27
N ALA A 42 14.87 13.66 -8.30
CA ALA A 42 14.86 14.35 -9.58
C ALA A 42 14.20 15.73 -9.52
N SER A 43 13.17 15.89 -8.66
CA SER A 43 12.45 17.16 -8.50
C SER A 43 13.00 18.04 -7.38
N THR A 44 13.69 17.47 -6.37
CA THR A 44 14.10 18.22 -5.17
C THR A 44 15.61 18.22 -4.91
N GLY A 45 16.42 17.49 -5.69
CA GLY A 45 17.88 17.39 -5.58
C GLY A 45 18.42 16.71 -4.31
N SER A 46 17.65 16.73 -3.21
CA SER A 46 18.18 16.63 -1.84
C SER A 46 17.39 15.67 -0.93
N HIS A 47 16.45 14.87 -1.45
CA HIS A 47 15.47 14.11 -0.63
C HIS A 47 14.77 15.01 0.39
N ALA A 48 14.21 16.13 -0.06
CA ALA A 48 13.52 17.05 0.82
C ALA A 48 12.35 16.33 1.53
N ARG A 49 12.23 16.53 2.84
CA ARG A 49 11.13 16.03 3.66
C ARG A 49 10.42 17.19 4.34
N VAL A 50 9.10 17.13 4.37
CA VAL A 50 8.27 18.13 5.06
C VAL A 50 7.27 17.42 5.96
N MET A 51 6.96 18.02 7.12
CA MET A 51 5.88 17.53 7.96
C MET A 51 4.55 17.66 7.22
N LEU A 52 3.84 16.55 7.07
CA LEU A 52 2.57 16.51 6.39
C LEU A 52 1.45 16.63 7.42
N ASN A 53 0.84 17.80 7.50
CA ASN A 53 -0.33 18.04 8.34
C ASN A 53 -1.59 17.68 7.55
N VAL A 54 -2.33 16.68 8.03
CA VAL A 54 -3.56 16.16 7.39
C VAL A 54 -4.83 16.52 8.14
N ALA A 55 -4.78 17.46 9.10
CA ALA A 55 -5.92 17.81 9.96
C ALA A 55 -7.14 18.35 9.19
N GLU A 56 -6.93 18.92 8.00
CA GLU A 56 -8.01 19.45 7.14
C GLU A 56 -8.55 18.41 6.15
N CYS A 57 -7.92 17.23 6.04
CA CYS A 57 -8.37 16.16 5.16
C CYS A 57 -9.57 15.43 5.78
N LYS A 58 -10.65 15.27 5.01
CA LYS A 58 -11.86 14.56 5.47
C LYS A 58 -11.62 13.08 5.78
N GLN A 59 -10.73 12.45 5.01
CA GLN A 59 -10.38 11.04 5.13
C GLN A 59 -8.90 10.88 4.79
N VAL A 60 -8.21 10.09 5.61
CA VAL A 60 -6.77 9.84 5.46
C VAL A 60 -6.56 8.33 5.57
N SER A 61 -6.09 7.72 4.49
CA SER A 61 -5.67 6.33 4.46
C SER A 61 -4.30 6.28 3.80
N VAL A 62 -3.27 6.26 4.65
CA VAL A 62 -1.87 6.25 4.22
C VAL A 62 -1.05 5.20 4.95
N PHE A 63 -0.01 4.69 4.30
CA PHE A 63 0.97 3.79 4.92
C PHE A 63 2.42 4.19 4.57
N PRO A 64 3.41 3.89 5.42
CA PRO A 64 4.82 4.14 5.11
C PRO A 64 5.22 3.52 3.77
N GLY A 65 5.86 4.33 2.91
CA GLY A 65 6.27 3.92 1.58
C GLY A 65 5.27 4.20 0.46
N GLN A 66 4.03 4.56 0.78
CA GLN A 66 3.02 4.90 -0.23
C GLN A 66 3.40 6.17 -0.99
N ILE A 67 3.25 6.13 -2.32
CA ILE A 67 3.36 7.33 -3.17
C ILE A 67 2.00 8.02 -3.23
N VAL A 68 1.98 9.32 -2.96
CA VAL A 68 0.75 10.12 -2.92
C VAL A 68 0.94 11.43 -3.67
N GLY A 69 -0.14 11.89 -4.31
CA GLY A 69 -0.32 13.30 -4.62
C GLY A 69 -0.99 13.98 -3.42
N VAL A 70 -0.60 15.22 -3.11
CA VAL A 70 -1.21 15.98 -2.02
C VAL A 70 -1.49 17.39 -2.50
N LEU A 71 -2.76 17.79 -2.44
CA LEU A 71 -3.19 19.15 -2.66
C LEU A 71 -3.20 19.90 -1.32
N GLY A 72 -2.58 21.07 -1.29
CA GLY A 72 -2.52 21.86 -0.07
C GLY A 72 -1.63 23.07 -0.18
N ARG A 73 -1.18 23.57 0.97
CA ARG A 73 -0.34 24.77 1.07
C ARG A 73 0.98 24.46 1.77
N SER A 74 2.08 24.93 1.18
CA SER A 74 3.39 24.92 1.83
C SER A 74 3.44 25.99 2.93
N GLY A 75 3.98 25.64 4.10
CA GLY A 75 4.29 26.61 5.13
C GLY A 75 5.35 27.62 4.67
N MET A 76 5.42 28.78 5.32
CA MET A 76 6.33 29.88 4.95
C MET A 76 7.82 29.47 4.97
N SER A 77 8.19 28.53 5.84
CA SER A 77 9.56 27.98 5.96
C SER A 77 9.85 26.84 4.97
N GLY A 78 8.84 26.31 4.27
CA GLY A 78 8.96 25.10 3.47
C GLY A 78 9.11 23.81 4.28
N SER A 79 9.06 23.84 5.62
CA SER A 79 9.25 22.66 6.48
C SER A 79 7.97 21.88 6.81
N SER A 80 6.79 22.49 6.57
CA SER A 80 5.49 21.85 6.74
C SER A 80 4.63 22.01 5.48
N PHE A 81 3.74 21.05 5.26
CA PHE A 81 2.73 21.08 4.21
C PHE A 81 1.36 20.78 4.81
N HIS A 82 0.42 21.71 4.64
CA HIS A 82 -0.94 21.60 5.14
C HIS A 82 -1.82 21.03 4.04
N ALA A 83 -2.11 19.73 4.14
CA ALA A 83 -2.88 18.98 3.17
C ALA A 83 -4.38 19.27 3.32
N ARG A 84 -4.98 19.70 2.22
CA ARG A 84 -6.43 19.82 2.07
C ARG A 84 -7.04 18.52 1.55
N GLU A 85 -6.32 17.86 0.64
CA GLU A 85 -6.78 16.64 -0.01
C GLU A 85 -5.60 15.72 -0.36
N LEU A 86 -5.76 14.43 -0.09
CA LEU A 86 -4.88 13.38 -0.56
C LEU A 86 -5.42 12.84 -1.89
N LEU A 87 -4.62 12.96 -2.94
CA LEU A 87 -4.95 12.46 -4.26
C LEU A 87 -4.59 10.97 -4.30
N ALA A 88 -5.61 10.12 -4.37
CA ALA A 88 -5.43 8.68 -4.47
C ALA A 88 -4.71 8.33 -5.78
N GLY A 89 -3.86 7.29 -5.72
CA GLY A 89 -3.28 6.71 -6.92
C GLY A 89 -4.38 6.22 -7.85
N LEU A 90 -4.26 6.53 -9.15
CA LEU A 90 -5.16 5.96 -10.14
C LEU A 90 -4.90 4.46 -10.24
N PRO A 91 -5.95 3.62 -10.32
CA PRO A 91 -5.75 2.21 -10.61
C PRO A 91 -5.01 2.09 -11.96
N PRO A 92 -4.18 1.05 -12.13
CA PRO A 92 -3.59 0.78 -13.44
C PRO A 92 -4.71 0.65 -14.48
N PRO A 93 -4.45 1.05 -15.74
CA PRO A 93 -5.44 0.89 -16.79
C PRO A 93 -5.88 -0.58 -16.87
N PRO A 94 -7.17 -0.84 -17.13
CA PRO A 94 -7.66 -2.21 -17.20
C PRO A 94 -6.88 -2.98 -18.25
N VAL A 95 -6.35 -4.14 -17.85
CA VAL A 95 -5.68 -5.04 -18.79
C VAL A 95 -6.76 -5.59 -19.71
N ILE A 96 -6.70 -5.22 -21.00
CA ILE A 96 -7.58 -5.80 -22.02
C ILE A 96 -7.12 -7.24 -22.23
N SER A 97 -7.76 -8.16 -21.52
CA SER A 97 -7.55 -9.59 -21.73
C SER A 97 -8.39 -10.03 -22.94
N PRO A 98 -7.91 -10.95 -23.79
CA PRO A 98 -8.76 -11.53 -24.82
C PRO A 98 -9.97 -12.15 -24.13
N ALA A 99 -11.18 -11.83 -24.62
CA ALA A 99 -12.41 -12.38 -24.08
C ALA A 99 -12.41 -13.90 -24.29
N GLY A 100 -12.15 -14.65 -23.22
CA GLY A 100 -12.40 -16.08 -23.19
C GLY A 100 -13.91 -16.32 -23.09
N ASP A 101 -14.46 -17.15 -23.96
CA ASP A 101 -15.90 -17.40 -24.08
C ASP A 101 -16.41 -18.43 -23.05
N GLY A 102 -15.98 -18.34 -21.78
CA GLY A 102 -16.35 -19.32 -20.76
C GLY A 102 -16.05 -18.91 -19.33
N THR A 103 -16.85 -19.46 -18.41
CA THR A 103 -16.65 -19.30 -16.96
C THR A 103 -15.49 -20.18 -16.49
N LEU A 104 -14.46 -19.58 -15.90
CA LEU A 104 -13.38 -20.30 -15.24
C LEU A 104 -13.73 -20.55 -13.77
N HIS A 105 -13.82 -21.82 -13.35
CA HIS A 105 -13.98 -22.19 -11.93
C HIS A 105 -12.60 -22.43 -11.31
N MET A 106 -12.20 -21.54 -10.41
CA MET A 106 -10.94 -21.59 -9.69
C MET A 106 -11.18 -21.77 -8.20
N MET A 107 -10.28 -22.49 -7.54
CA MET A 107 -10.19 -22.52 -6.07
C MET A 107 -8.82 -22.01 -5.64
N VAL A 108 -8.81 -21.21 -4.56
CA VAL A 108 -7.60 -20.65 -3.97
C VAL A 108 -7.54 -21.06 -2.51
N MET A 109 -6.39 -21.56 -2.07
CA MET A 109 -6.11 -21.87 -0.67
C MET A 109 -4.79 -21.22 -0.26
N SER A 110 -4.64 -20.92 1.03
CA SER A 110 -3.39 -20.41 1.60
C SER A 110 -3.04 -21.18 2.85
N GLY A 111 -1.76 -21.53 2.99
CA GLY A 111 -1.23 -22.10 4.21
C GLY A 111 -1.24 -21.12 5.40
N PRO A 112 -0.81 -21.57 6.59
CA PRO A 112 -0.10 -22.83 6.82
C PRO A 112 -0.99 -24.06 6.69
N TYR A 113 -0.41 -25.14 6.16
CA TYR A 113 -1.12 -26.38 5.85
C TYR A 113 -0.92 -27.51 6.87
N CYS A 114 -0.17 -27.22 7.93
CA CYS A 114 0.03 -28.11 9.07
C CYS A 114 -0.29 -27.39 10.38
N LEU A 115 -0.59 -28.17 11.42
CA LEU A 115 -0.79 -27.65 12.79
C LEU A 115 0.53 -27.11 13.37
N ARG A 116 0.42 -26.19 14.33
CA ARG A 116 1.54 -25.43 14.89
C ARG A 116 2.59 -26.22 15.68
N ASP A 117 2.21 -27.40 16.16
CA ASP A 117 3.01 -28.22 17.09
C ASP A 117 3.30 -29.59 16.45
N GLY A 118 3.52 -29.62 15.14
CA GLY A 118 3.78 -30.86 14.42
C GLY A 118 3.70 -30.75 12.90
N LEU A 119 3.82 -31.91 12.25
CA LEU A 119 3.77 -32.05 10.79
C LEU A 119 2.48 -32.74 10.35
N ASP A 120 1.38 -32.53 11.08
CA ASP A 120 0.08 -33.05 10.69
C ASP A 120 -0.51 -32.20 9.55
N TYR A 121 -0.42 -32.73 8.34
CA TYR A 121 -0.95 -32.13 7.11
C TYR A 121 -2.41 -32.52 6.81
N THR A 122 -3.15 -33.01 7.80
CA THR A 122 -4.60 -33.24 7.68
C THR A 122 -5.34 -32.03 7.05
N PRO A 123 -5.05 -30.75 7.38
CA PRO A 123 -5.68 -29.62 6.71
C PRO A 123 -5.43 -29.58 5.19
N LEU A 124 -4.21 -29.88 4.75
CA LEU A 124 -3.88 -29.98 3.32
C LEU A 124 -4.68 -31.10 2.66
N GLU A 125 -4.66 -32.29 3.27
CA GLU A 125 -5.36 -33.45 2.72
C GLU A 125 -6.86 -33.20 2.58
N GLN A 126 -7.49 -32.61 3.59
CA GLN A 126 -8.91 -32.28 3.57
C GLN A 126 -9.22 -31.26 2.48
N SER A 127 -8.36 -30.27 2.30
CA SER A 127 -8.56 -29.21 1.31
C SER A 127 -8.35 -29.74 -0.13
N LEU A 128 -7.39 -30.64 -0.33
CA LEU A 128 -7.20 -31.36 -1.60
C LEU A 128 -8.36 -32.33 -1.90
N LYS A 129 -8.88 -33.03 -0.89
CA LYS A 129 -10.08 -33.87 -1.02
C LYS A 129 -11.30 -33.03 -1.42
N HIS A 130 -11.44 -31.83 -0.85
CA HIS A 130 -12.50 -30.90 -1.23
C HIS A 130 -12.32 -30.41 -2.67
N ALA A 131 -11.12 -29.98 -3.07
CA ALA A 131 -10.84 -29.58 -4.44
C ALA A 131 -11.08 -30.72 -5.44
N ALA A 132 -10.69 -31.96 -5.10
CA ALA A 132 -10.97 -33.13 -5.92
C ALA A 132 -12.47 -33.42 -6.06
N LYS A 133 -13.30 -33.03 -5.08
CA LYS A 133 -14.76 -33.12 -5.18
C LYS A 133 -15.33 -32.02 -6.06
N GLU A 134 -14.85 -30.79 -5.90
CA GLU A 134 -15.35 -29.61 -6.63
C GLU A 134 -14.82 -29.52 -8.07
N GLN A 135 -13.77 -30.27 -8.40
CA GLN A 135 -13.16 -30.35 -9.75
C GLN A 135 -12.94 -28.96 -10.40
N PRO A 136 -12.25 -28.01 -9.71
CA PRO A 136 -11.93 -26.72 -10.33
C PRO A 136 -10.97 -26.91 -11.50
N GLN A 137 -11.08 -26.09 -12.55
CA GLN A 137 -10.11 -26.12 -13.65
C GLN A 137 -8.73 -25.63 -13.18
N VAL A 138 -8.69 -24.75 -12.17
CA VAL A 138 -7.44 -24.26 -11.59
C VAL A 138 -7.50 -24.28 -10.06
N LEU A 139 -6.47 -24.86 -9.47
CA LEU A 139 -6.22 -24.82 -8.03
C LEU A 139 -4.97 -24.00 -7.73
N VAL A 140 -5.11 -22.90 -7.01
CA VAL A 140 -3.99 -22.08 -6.55
C VAL A 140 -3.72 -22.37 -5.08
N LEU A 141 -2.53 -22.89 -4.79
CA LEU A 141 -2.07 -23.14 -3.42
C LEU A 141 -0.98 -22.14 -3.06
N LEU A 142 -1.27 -21.27 -2.10
CA LEU A 142 -0.34 -20.27 -1.58
C LEU A 142 0.32 -20.81 -0.31
N GLY A 143 1.62 -20.56 -0.15
CA GLY A 143 2.35 -20.95 1.05
C GLY A 143 1.91 -20.22 2.33
N PRO A 144 2.55 -20.51 3.47
CA PRO A 144 3.67 -21.44 3.59
C PRO A 144 3.21 -22.90 3.61
N PHE A 145 3.90 -23.77 2.85
CA PHE A 145 3.70 -25.22 2.92
C PHE A 145 4.42 -25.79 4.14
N VAL A 146 5.70 -25.45 4.29
CA VAL A 146 6.48 -25.68 5.50
C VAL A 146 6.71 -24.33 6.14
N ASP A 147 6.04 -24.07 7.25
CA ASP A 147 6.15 -22.81 7.95
C ASP A 147 7.38 -22.80 8.85
N THR A 148 8.28 -21.84 8.64
CA THR A 148 9.47 -21.64 9.48
C THR A 148 9.12 -21.23 10.92
N ALA A 149 7.92 -20.71 11.16
CA ALA A 149 7.42 -20.37 12.48
C ALA A 149 6.72 -21.56 13.18
N ASN A 150 6.62 -22.73 12.52
CA ASN A 150 6.07 -23.94 13.13
C ASN A 150 7.02 -24.45 14.22
N LEU A 151 6.50 -24.61 15.45
CA LEU A 151 7.25 -25.07 16.60
C LEU A 151 7.23 -26.60 16.56
N LYS A 152 8.39 -27.23 16.38
CA LYS A 152 8.52 -28.69 16.40
C LYS A 152 8.17 -29.28 17.76
#